data_AF-A0A959GEL2-F1
#
_entry.id   AF-A0A959GEL2-F1
#
_cell.length_a   1.000
_cell.length_b   1.000
_cell.length_c   1.000
_cell.angle_alpha   90.00
_cell.angle_beta   90.00
_cell.angle_gamma   90.00
#
_symmetry.space_group_name_H-M   'P 1'
#
loop_
_entity.id
_entity.type
_entity.pdbx_description
1 polymer ?
#
loop_
_entity_poly.entity_id
_entity_poly.type
_entity_poly.pdbx_seq_one_letter_code
_entity_poly.pdbx_strand_id
1 'polypeptide(L)'
;MKKILTSLTFLLLATAVFAQQLPVDFESTTITYTFNDFAGGAASVIDNPQSSGINTSSKVGQMVKSAGEVYGGSVLVLDGPIDFGDNNAIKMKVLANRVGASVLLKLEGPGGATTGDLFATTTVADQWEEVTYSLAGLTSVEYNSIVLIYELGTVGDGSPDFTFWFDDIELTTAAEGVQLPIDFESTTLNYAWSDFAGGVASVIDNPQSSGINTSAKVGQMVKSAGEVFGGSTLALGGAIDFGANNGLKMKVFANRTGAPVLLKLEGPGAPAEISASTTVANQWEELSFNFSGLTGGVFNKITLIYDLGVVGDGGPDFTLLFDDIELTTVVGGVQLPVTFESTTLDYVWSDFGGGVATIIDNPDPTGINTSAKVGQMVKNAGEVFGGSKLTLGGPIDFGTSTAINMKVWANRVGANVLLKLEGPSGATGDIIV
;
A
#
# COMPACT_ATOMS: atom_id res chain seq x y z
N MET A 1 87.98 -7.37 -9.91
CA MET A 1 87.59 -7.37 -8.47
C MET A 1 86.10 -7.05 -8.38
N LYS A 2 85.42 -7.70 -7.44
CA LYS A 2 83.97 -7.89 -7.35
C LYS A 2 83.16 -6.59 -7.35
N LYS A 3 82.10 -6.54 -8.17
CA LYS A 3 80.99 -5.58 -8.03
C LYS A 3 80.21 -5.94 -6.77
N ILE A 4 80.15 -5.03 -5.80
CA ILE A 4 79.24 -5.14 -4.65
C ILE A 4 78.00 -4.35 -5.03
N LEU A 5 76.90 -5.08 -5.29
CA LEU A 5 75.56 -4.51 -5.45
C LEU A 5 74.89 -4.61 -4.07
N THR A 6 74.76 -3.50 -3.35
CA THR A 6 73.94 -3.41 -2.15
C THR A 6 72.49 -3.30 -2.58
N SER A 7 71.72 -4.38 -2.42
CA SER A 7 70.27 -4.38 -2.61
C SER A 7 69.63 -3.85 -1.33
N LEU A 8 68.96 -2.70 -1.42
CA LEU A 8 68.17 -2.11 -0.35
C LEU A 8 66.74 -2.68 -0.45
N THR A 9 66.38 -3.63 0.41
CA THR A 9 65.02 -4.15 0.49
C THR A 9 64.15 -3.15 1.24
N PHE A 10 63.23 -2.48 0.54
CA PHE A 10 62.22 -1.62 1.15
C PHE A 10 61.11 -2.52 1.69
N LEU A 11 61.04 -2.69 3.02
CA LEU A 11 59.91 -3.34 3.68
C LEU A 11 58.74 -2.35 3.64
N LEU A 12 57.85 -2.51 2.66
CA LEU A 12 56.59 -1.80 2.59
C LEU A 12 55.70 -2.34 3.73
N LEU A 13 55.68 -1.63 4.85
CA LEU A 13 54.69 -1.88 5.91
C LEU A 13 53.35 -1.37 5.37
N ALA A 14 52.51 -2.29 4.88
CA ALA A 14 51.13 -1.98 4.56
C ALA A 14 50.40 -1.72 5.89
N THR A 15 50.19 -0.46 6.25
CA THR A 15 49.20 -0.10 7.27
C THR A 15 47.83 -0.38 6.67
N ALA A 16 47.20 -1.48 7.07
CA ALA A 16 45.78 -1.68 6.84
C ALA A 16 45.04 -0.57 7.61
N VAL A 17 44.51 0.42 6.88
CA VAL A 17 43.53 1.34 7.45
C VAL A 17 42.24 0.53 7.51
N PHE A 18 41.80 0.18 8.71
CA PHE A 18 40.50 -0.46 8.89
C PHE A 18 39.43 0.58 8.62
N ALA A 19 38.73 0.40 7.51
CA ALA A 19 37.63 1.25 7.07
C ALA A 19 36.34 0.82 7.79
N GLN A 20 35.53 1.78 8.25
CA GLN A 20 34.21 1.50 8.78
C GLN A 20 33.28 1.01 7.66
N GLN A 21 32.87 -0.25 7.73
CA GLN A 21 31.93 -0.90 6.80
C GLN A 21 30.92 -1.75 7.58
N LEU A 22 29.85 -2.22 6.94
CA LEU A 22 29.01 -3.26 7.52
C LEU A 22 29.79 -4.60 7.59
N PRO A 23 29.60 -5.42 8.64
CA PRO A 23 28.77 -5.16 9.81
C PRO A 23 29.37 -4.10 10.77
N VAL A 24 28.52 -3.33 11.44
CA VAL A 24 28.91 -2.37 12.47
C VAL A 24 28.50 -2.90 13.85
N ASP A 25 29.49 -3.31 14.64
CA ASP A 25 29.36 -3.90 15.98
C ASP A 25 29.96 -3.03 17.11
N PHE A 26 30.52 -1.86 16.78
CA PHE A 26 31.16 -0.92 17.72
C PHE A 26 32.35 -1.45 18.54
N GLU A 27 32.87 -2.65 18.25
CA GLU A 27 33.93 -3.30 19.06
C GLU A 27 35.35 -2.91 18.63
N SER A 28 35.51 -2.28 17.45
CA SER A 28 36.84 -1.97 16.92
C SER A 28 37.52 -0.86 17.71
N THR A 29 38.67 -1.18 18.30
CA THR A 29 39.51 -0.19 19.01
C THR A 29 40.34 0.69 18.06
N THR A 30 40.31 0.40 16.76
CA THR A 30 41.10 1.12 15.75
C THR A 30 40.24 2.01 14.84
N ILE A 31 38.92 1.81 14.86
CA ILE A 31 37.96 2.64 14.11
C ILE A 31 37.44 3.73 15.03
N THR A 32 37.31 4.95 14.50
CA THR A 32 36.59 6.04 15.18
C THR A 32 35.22 6.18 14.53
N TYR A 33 34.20 5.65 15.19
CA TYR A 33 32.81 5.77 14.75
C TYR A 33 32.36 7.23 14.86
N THR A 34 32.14 7.86 13.71
CA THR A 34 31.78 9.28 13.64
C THR A 34 30.29 9.43 13.32
N PHE A 35 29.57 10.06 14.25
CA PHE A 35 28.16 10.36 14.13
C PHE A 35 27.95 11.84 13.76
N ASN A 36 27.17 12.08 12.71
CA ASN A 36 26.72 13.41 12.33
C ASN A 36 25.30 13.62 12.89
N ASP A 37 25.26 14.17 14.10
CA ASP A 37 24.04 14.40 14.87
C ASP A 37 23.22 15.57 14.33
N PHE A 38 21.89 15.46 14.36
CA PHE A 38 21.01 16.50 13.86
C PHE A 38 19.69 16.63 14.64
N ALA A 39 19.17 17.85 14.65
CA ALA A 39 17.82 18.21 15.06
C ALA A 39 17.38 17.68 16.44
N GLY A 40 18.33 17.60 17.38
CA GLY A 40 18.10 17.16 18.76
C GLY A 40 18.47 15.70 19.04
N GLY A 41 18.77 14.90 18.02
CA GLY A 41 19.40 13.58 18.19
C GLY A 41 20.88 13.72 18.50
N ALA A 42 21.41 12.84 19.35
CA ALA A 42 22.83 12.74 19.65
C ALA A 42 23.23 11.26 19.77
N ALA A 43 24.13 10.78 18.91
CA ALA A 43 24.59 9.40 18.92
C ALA A 43 26.02 9.28 19.44
N SER A 44 26.30 8.21 20.19
CA SER A 44 27.64 7.93 20.72
C SER A 44 27.87 6.44 20.92
N VAL A 45 29.14 6.03 20.99
CA VAL A 45 29.50 4.66 21.40
C VAL A 45 29.76 4.64 22.91
N ILE A 46 29.09 3.76 23.63
CA ILE A 46 29.20 3.61 25.09
C ILE A 46 29.46 2.16 25.51
N ASP A 47 29.77 1.92 26.79
CA ASP A 47 29.73 0.56 27.34
C ASP A 47 28.30 -0.01 27.26
N ASN A 48 28.17 -1.27 26.88
CA ASN A 48 26.88 -1.95 26.78
C ASN A 48 26.16 -1.93 28.14
N PRO A 49 25.01 -1.23 28.28
CA PRO A 49 24.28 -1.15 29.54
C PRO A 49 23.66 -2.49 29.95
N GLN A 50 23.52 -3.43 29.01
CA GLN A 50 22.89 -4.73 29.21
C GLN A 50 23.57 -5.80 28.34
N SER A 51 24.80 -6.17 28.69
CA SER A 51 25.58 -7.23 28.02
C SER A 51 25.09 -8.64 28.41
N SER A 52 23.91 -9.00 27.94
CA SER A 52 23.26 -10.30 28.20
C SER A 52 22.26 -10.67 27.10
N GLY A 53 21.80 -11.93 27.09
CA GLY A 53 20.81 -12.40 26.13
C GLY A 53 21.39 -12.46 24.72
N ILE A 54 20.70 -11.86 23.74
CA ILE A 54 21.12 -11.87 22.33
C ILE A 54 22.26 -10.88 22.03
N ASN A 55 22.54 -9.92 22.91
CA ASN A 55 23.62 -8.96 22.76
C ASN A 55 24.62 -9.10 23.92
N THR A 56 25.81 -9.61 23.62
CA THR A 56 26.91 -9.75 24.58
C THR A 56 28.11 -8.85 24.25
N SER A 57 27.93 -7.88 23.35
CA SER A 57 28.96 -6.92 22.95
C SER A 57 29.41 -6.07 24.13
N SER A 58 30.65 -5.57 24.09
CA SER A 58 31.22 -4.76 25.18
C SER A 58 30.84 -3.29 25.02
N LYS A 59 30.71 -2.83 23.78
CA LYS A 59 30.32 -1.51 23.35
C LYS A 59 29.04 -1.59 22.52
N VAL A 60 28.27 -0.51 22.53
CA VAL A 60 27.06 -0.35 21.71
C VAL A 60 26.90 1.10 21.30
N GLY A 61 26.11 1.35 20.27
CA GLY A 61 25.58 2.67 19.97
C GLY A 61 24.50 3.09 20.97
N GLN A 62 24.49 4.36 21.36
CA GLN A 62 23.43 5.02 22.11
C GLN A 62 22.93 6.21 21.31
N MET A 63 21.61 6.35 21.19
CA MET A 63 20.92 7.54 20.71
C MET A 63 20.19 8.21 21.87
N VAL A 64 20.46 9.50 22.10
CA VAL A 64 19.67 10.36 22.99
C VAL A 64 18.94 11.39 22.14
N LYS A 65 17.61 11.32 22.09
CA LYS A 65 16.77 12.30 21.40
C LYS A 65 16.31 13.37 22.38
N SER A 66 16.99 14.51 22.37
CA SER A 66 16.67 15.70 23.18
C SER A 66 15.64 16.59 22.50
N ALA A 67 15.30 17.71 23.16
CA ALA A 67 14.49 18.76 22.56
C ALA A 67 15.13 19.27 21.25
N GLY A 68 14.30 19.49 20.24
CA GLY A 68 14.73 19.79 18.87
C GLY A 68 13.53 19.68 17.93
N GLU A 69 13.74 19.07 16.76
CA GLU A 69 12.67 18.81 15.80
C GLU A 69 12.12 17.38 15.96
N VAL A 70 10.94 17.13 15.41
CA VAL A 70 10.29 15.81 15.44
C VAL A 70 11.07 14.70 14.73
N TYR A 71 12.06 15.06 13.93
CA TYR A 71 12.92 14.17 13.15
C TYR A 71 14.37 14.11 13.67
N GLY A 72 14.64 14.50 14.91
CA GLY A 72 15.99 14.40 15.51
C GLY A 72 16.59 12.99 15.43
N GLY A 73 17.84 12.89 14.98
CA GLY A 73 18.54 11.63 14.74
C GLY A 73 20.04 11.82 14.50
N SER A 74 20.68 10.82 13.90
CA SER A 74 22.11 10.88 13.56
C SER A 74 22.42 10.09 12.30
N VAL A 75 23.50 10.49 11.61
CA VAL A 75 24.03 9.80 10.44
C VAL A 75 25.37 9.17 10.78
N LEU A 76 25.48 7.88 10.56
CA LEU A 76 26.73 7.13 10.59
C LEU A 76 27.25 6.98 9.16
N VAL A 77 28.40 7.59 8.86
CA VAL A 77 29.02 7.51 7.52
C VAL A 77 29.96 6.31 7.47
N LEU A 78 29.84 5.51 6.41
CA LEU A 78 30.72 4.37 6.13
C LEU A 78 31.87 4.81 5.19
N ASP A 79 33.01 4.15 5.30
CA ASP A 79 34.23 4.45 4.55
C ASP A 79 34.20 3.93 3.09
N GLY A 80 33.05 3.44 2.65
CA GLY A 80 32.80 3.01 1.27
C GLY A 80 31.35 2.63 1.05
N PRO A 81 30.98 2.32 -0.20
CA PRO A 81 29.65 1.84 -0.52
C PRO A 81 29.36 0.48 0.12
N ILE A 82 28.10 0.27 0.49
CA ILE A 82 27.59 -1.00 1.00
C ILE A 82 27.52 -1.99 -0.17
N ASP A 83 28.19 -3.14 -0.01
CA ASP A 83 28.04 -4.29 -0.91
C ASP A 83 26.95 -5.22 -0.35
N PHE A 84 25.79 -5.23 -1.01
CA PHE A 84 24.64 -6.03 -0.57
C PHE A 84 24.82 -7.53 -0.85
N GLY A 85 25.63 -7.91 -1.84
CA GLY A 85 25.64 -9.29 -2.34
C GLY A 85 24.22 -9.79 -2.66
N ASP A 86 23.85 -10.94 -2.09
CA ASP A 86 22.50 -11.53 -2.23
C ASP A 86 21.50 -11.08 -1.13
N ASN A 87 21.90 -10.16 -0.24
CA ASN A 87 21.07 -9.69 0.87
C ASN A 87 20.02 -8.67 0.39
N ASN A 88 18.81 -8.77 0.94
CA ASN A 88 17.69 -7.88 0.65
C ASN A 88 17.14 -7.19 1.92
N ALA A 89 17.89 -7.17 3.01
CA ALA A 89 17.49 -6.53 4.26
C ALA A 89 18.70 -6.09 5.11
N ILE A 90 18.44 -5.18 6.05
CA ILE A 90 19.34 -4.87 7.17
C ILE A 90 18.67 -5.33 8.45
N LYS A 91 19.44 -5.95 9.34
CA LYS A 91 19.02 -6.20 10.72
C LYS A 91 19.88 -5.39 11.69
N MET A 92 19.30 -5.09 12.84
CA MET A 92 19.95 -4.33 13.90
C MET A 92 19.40 -4.81 15.24
N LYS A 93 20.26 -4.97 16.24
CA LYS A 93 19.81 -5.18 17.61
C LYS A 93 19.46 -3.83 18.21
N VAL A 94 18.30 -3.74 18.85
CA VAL A 94 17.82 -2.52 19.52
C VAL A 94 17.41 -2.83 20.95
N LEU A 95 17.64 -1.88 21.84
CA LEU A 95 17.18 -1.89 23.22
C LEU A 95 16.46 -0.56 23.49
N ALA A 96 15.21 -0.67 23.93
CA ALA A 96 14.38 0.44 24.35
C ALA A 96 13.67 0.08 25.65
N ASN A 97 13.30 1.09 26.44
CA ASN A 97 12.61 0.89 27.72
C ASN A 97 11.09 0.71 27.59
N ARG A 98 10.56 0.64 26.36
CA ARG A 98 9.13 0.45 26.09
C ARG A 98 8.87 -0.30 24.78
N VAL A 99 7.70 -0.92 24.75
CA VAL A 99 7.08 -1.45 23.53
C VAL A 99 6.47 -0.31 22.72
N GLY A 100 6.51 -0.41 21.40
CA GLY A 100 5.84 0.52 20.49
C GLY A 100 6.69 1.73 20.08
N ALA A 101 7.97 1.78 20.45
CA ALA A 101 8.86 2.84 19.98
C ALA A 101 9.19 2.60 18.50
N SER A 102 9.00 3.62 17.67
CA SER A 102 9.31 3.60 16.24
C SER A 102 10.81 3.82 16.04
N VAL A 103 11.44 2.95 15.25
CA VAL A 103 12.85 3.04 14.87
C VAL A 103 12.93 3.11 13.35
N LEU A 104 13.29 4.28 12.84
CA LEU A 104 13.51 4.51 11.43
C LEU A 104 14.97 4.29 11.09
N LEU A 105 15.21 3.47 10.08
CA LEU A 105 16.49 3.36 9.36
C LEU A 105 16.31 3.88 7.94
N LYS A 106 17.30 4.61 7.46
CA LYS A 106 17.40 5.04 6.08
C LYS A 106 18.84 4.88 5.62
N LEU A 107 19.06 4.42 4.39
CA LEU A 107 20.39 4.51 3.78
C LEU A 107 20.46 5.70 2.85
N GLU A 108 21.57 6.42 2.91
CA GLU A 108 21.88 7.54 2.04
C GLU A 108 23.16 7.27 1.25
N GLY A 109 23.25 7.89 0.07
CA GLY A 109 24.38 7.75 -0.82
C GLY A 109 24.65 9.00 -1.67
N PRO A 110 25.71 8.99 -2.48
CA PRO A 110 26.06 10.09 -3.36
C PRO A 110 24.91 10.49 -4.30
N GLY A 111 24.87 11.77 -4.69
CA GLY A 111 23.85 12.27 -5.62
C GLY A 111 22.42 12.35 -5.04
N GLY A 112 22.26 12.21 -3.73
CA GLY A 112 20.95 12.23 -3.07
C GLY A 112 20.24 10.88 -3.09
N ALA A 113 20.96 9.78 -3.36
CA ALA A 113 20.40 8.43 -3.28
C ALA A 113 19.88 8.16 -1.86
N THR A 114 18.70 7.56 -1.78
CA THR A 114 18.01 7.27 -0.51
C THR A 114 17.13 6.02 -0.63
N THR A 115 17.04 5.22 0.43
CA THR A 115 16.05 4.12 0.55
C THR A 115 14.63 4.63 0.80
N GLY A 116 14.51 5.90 1.21
CA GLY A 116 13.32 6.38 1.91
C GLY A 116 13.31 5.86 3.34
N ASP A 117 12.19 6.09 4.03
CA ASP A 117 12.04 5.76 5.44
C ASP A 117 11.65 4.29 5.61
N LEU A 118 12.51 3.49 6.26
CA LEU A 118 12.22 2.12 6.64
C LEU A 118 11.94 2.07 8.13
N PHE A 119 10.78 1.55 8.54
CA PHE A 119 10.36 1.54 9.93
C PHE A 119 10.41 0.14 10.53
N ALA A 120 10.87 0.07 11.77
CA ALA A 120 10.61 -1.01 12.70
C ALA A 120 9.93 -0.45 13.95
N THR A 121 9.31 -1.32 14.75
CA THR A 121 8.68 -0.94 16.01
C THR A 121 9.11 -1.92 17.08
N THR A 122 9.52 -1.41 18.24
CA THR A 122 9.94 -2.27 19.35
C THR A 122 8.78 -3.11 19.86
N THR A 123 9.04 -4.40 20.10
CA THR A 123 8.04 -5.37 20.55
C THR A 123 8.24 -5.78 22.01
N VAL A 124 9.40 -5.48 22.59
CA VAL A 124 9.74 -5.73 23.99
C VAL A 124 10.23 -4.45 24.67
N ALA A 125 10.23 -4.45 26.00
CA ALA A 125 10.74 -3.37 26.83
C ALA A 125 11.88 -3.88 27.71
N ASP A 126 12.91 -3.05 27.91
CA ASP A 126 14.10 -3.32 28.75
C ASP A 126 14.84 -4.62 28.36
N GLN A 127 14.75 -5.00 27.09
CA GLN A 127 15.40 -6.18 26.52
C GLN A 127 15.91 -5.87 25.12
N TRP A 128 17.04 -6.47 24.76
CA TRP A 128 17.51 -6.47 23.39
C TRP A 128 16.57 -7.31 22.51
N GLU A 129 16.18 -6.74 21.37
CA GLU A 129 15.50 -7.45 20.28
C GLU A 129 16.22 -7.19 18.96
N GLU A 130 16.00 -8.07 17.98
CA GLU A 130 16.48 -7.88 16.62
C GLU A 130 15.33 -7.32 15.77
N VAL A 131 15.55 -6.15 15.15
CA VAL A 131 14.63 -5.59 14.16
C VAL A 131 15.21 -5.77 12.77
N THR A 132 14.34 -6.01 11.78
CA THR A 132 14.72 -6.22 10.39
C THR A 132 14.02 -5.19 9.50
N TYR A 133 14.79 -4.53 8.65
CA TYR A 133 14.38 -3.56 7.65
C TYR A 133 14.48 -4.20 6.27
N SER A 134 13.33 -4.44 5.64
CA SER A 134 13.28 -4.93 4.26
C SER A 134 13.80 -3.87 3.30
N LEU A 135 14.61 -4.29 2.33
CA LEU A 135 15.10 -3.49 1.21
C LEU A 135 14.40 -3.90 -0.10
N ALA A 136 13.31 -4.66 -0.02
CA ALA A 136 12.52 -5.08 -1.16
C ALA A 136 12.03 -3.86 -1.98
N GLY A 137 12.09 -3.98 -3.30
CA GLY A 137 11.69 -2.91 -4.23
C GLY A 137 12.74 -1.81 -4.45
N LEU A 138 13.86 -1.82 -3.72
CA LEU A 138 14.95 -0.90 -4.00
C LEU A 138 15.68 -1.32 -5.28
N THR A 139 15.86 -0.36 -6.18
CA THR A 139 16.73 -0.53 -7.35
C THR A 139 18.16 -0.25 -6.92
N SER A 140 19.12 -1.07 -7.37
CA SER A 140 20.52 -0.99 -6.93
C SER A 140 21.07 0.44 -7.05
N VAL A 141 21.30 1.08 -5.91
CA VAL A 141 22.01 2.37 -5.81
C VAL A 141 23.12 2.25 -4.78
N GLU A 142 24.15 3.07 -4.97
CA GLU A 142 25.32 3.12 -4.10
C GLU A 142 24.97 3.86 -2.80
N TYR A 143 24.89 3.15 -1.68
CA TYR A 143 24.66 3.71 -0.35
C TYR A 143 25.92 3.63 0.49
N ASN A 144 26.22 4.67 1.28
CA ASN A 144 27.41 4.70 2.14
C ASN A 144 27.15 5.37 3.50
N SER A 145 25.89 5.63 3.85
CA SER A 145 25.51 6.26 5.12
C SER A 145 24.27 5.59 5.69
N ILE A 146 24.25 5.43 7.01
CA ILE A 146 23.12 4.90 7.77
C ILE A 146 22.54 6.04 8.60
N VAL A 147 21.27 6.36 8.39
CA VAL A 147 20.54 7.37 9.15
C VAL A 147 19.61 6.65 10.11
N LEU A 148 19.68 7.02 11.40
CA LEU A 148 18.79 6.50 12.44
C LEU A 148 17.98 7.63 13.05
N ILE A 149 16.66 7.45 13.09
CA ILE A 149 15.72 8.35 13.77
C ILE A 149 14.81 7.50 14.64
N TYR A 150 14.70 7.86 15.92
CA TYR A 150 13.75 7.22 16.83
C TYR A 150 12.53 8.14 17.03
N GLU A 151 11.33 7.56 17.09
CA GLU A 151 10.08 8.27 17.34
C GLU A 151 9.85 9.44 16.36
N LEU A 152 9.99 9.19 15.05
CA LEU A 152 9.70 10.19 14.02
C LEU A 152 8.28 10.78 14.23
N GLY A 153 8.18 12.11 14.22
CA GLY A 153 6.90 12.80 14.48
C GLY A 153 6.74 13.27 15.93
N THR A 154 7.63 12.87 16.84
CA THR A 154 7.61 13.28 18.25
C THR A 154 8.90 14.00 18.63
N VAL A 155 8.78 15.17 19.25
CA VAL A 155 9.94 15.90 19.82
C VAL A 155 10.43 15.14 21.05
N GLY A 156 11.72 14.86 21.13
CA GLY A 156 12.31 14.20 22.29
C GLY A 156 12.54 15.16 23.46
N ASP A 157 12.79 14.60 24.64
CA ASP A 157 13.10 15.37 25.84
C ASP A 157 14.42 14.94 26.53
N GLY A 158 15.12 13.95 25.95
CA GLY A 158 16.38 13.41 26.47
C GLY A 158 16.21 12.55 27.73
N SER A 159 14.99 12.21 28.12
CA SER A 159 14.71 11.30 29.23
C SER A 159 15.06 9.84 28.86
N PRO A 160 14.97 8.89 29.82
CA PRO A 160 15.09 7.46 29.51
C PRO A 160 14.12 6.99 28.42
N ASP A 161 12.92 7.59 28.30
CA ASP A 161 11.96 7.30 27.23
C ASP A 161 12.43 7.83 25.86
N PHE A 162 13.42 8.71 25.80
CA PHE A 162 14.04 9.16 24.56
C PHE A 162 15.52 8.81 24.48
N THR A 163 15.91 7.74 25.19
CA THR A 163 17.23 7.13 25.12
C THR A 163 17.10 5.70 24.60
N PHE A 164 17.83 5.39 23.54
CA PHE A 164 17.77 4.11 22.84
C PHE A 164 19.17 3.58 22.61
N TRP A 165 19.33 2.26 22.55
CA TRP A 165 20.60 1.62 22.23
C TRP A 165 20.45 0.75 21.01
N PHE A 166 21.53 0.66 20.23
CA PHE A 166 21.58 -0.11 18.99
C PHE A 166 22.95 -0.74 18.80
N ASP A 167 22.98 -1.89 18.17
CA ASP A 167 24.19 -2.66 17.95
C ASP A 167 24.01 -3.66 16.79
N ASP A 168 25.11 -4.28 16.36
CA ASP A 168 25.14 -5.31 15.32
C ASP A 168 24.28 -4.94 14.10
N ILE A 169 24.64 -3.84 13.44
CA ILE A 169 24.00 -3.45 12.17
C ILE A 169 24.61 -4.30 11.06
N GLU A 170 23.81 -5.18 10.46
CA GLU A 170 24.30 -6.18 9.52
C GLU A 170 23.35 -6.34 8.32
N LEU A 171 23.90 -6.74 7.18
CA LEU A 171 23.10 -7.22 6.06
C LEU A 171 22.53 -8.61 6.37
N THR A 172 21.31 -8.85 5.91
CA THR A 172 20.66 -10.16 6.01
C THR A 172 19.71 -10.37 4.84
N THR A 173 19.21 -11.59 4.70
CA THR A 173 18.04 -11.88 3.87
C THR A 173 16.79 -11.85 4.74
N ALA A 174 15.79 -11.07 4.34
CA ALA A 174 14.43 -11.19 4.85
C ALA A 174 13.60 -12.01 3.85
N ALA A 175 12.73 -12.88 4.35
CA ALA A 175 11.71 -13.46 3.49
C ALA A 175 10.87 -12.31 2.93
N GLU A 176 10.80 -12.21 1.60
CA GLU A 176 9.86 -11.31 0.93
C GLU A 176 8.47 -11.64 1.51
N GLY A 177 7.78 -10.66 2.08
CA GLY A 177 6.35 -10.82 2.37
C GLY A 177 5.57 -10.89 1.06
N VAL A 178 4.25 -11.05 1.14
CA VAL A 178 3.41 -11.03 -0.07
C VAL A 178 3.53 -9.64 -0.73
N GLN A 179 3.76 -9.60 -2.05
CA GLN A 179 3.84 -8.37 -2.86
C GLN A 179 2.91 -8.50 -4.07
N LEU A 180 2.53 -7.38 -4.69
CA LEU A 180 1.86 -7.39 -5.99
C LEU A 180 2.90 -7.64 -7.11
N PRO A 181 2.54 -8.38 -8.19
CA PRO A 181 1.27 -9.09 -8.38
C PRO A 181 1.13 -10.33 -7.48
N ILE A 182 -0.10 -10.68 -7.09
CA ILE A 182 -0.41 -11.83 -6.24
C ILE A 182 -1.16 -12.89 -7.06
N ASP A 183 -0.50 -14.04 -7.28
CA ASP A 183 -1.00 -15.21 -8.03
C ASP A 183 -1.21 -16.47 -7.18
N PHE A 184 -0.89 -16.40 -5.88
CA PHE A 184 -0.98 -17.50 -4.92
C PHE A 184 -0.16 -18.77 -5.21
N GLU A 185 0.77 -18.73 -6.17
CA GLU A 185 1.54 -19.92 -6.60
C GLU A 185 2.81 -20.16 -5.77
N SER A 186 3.21 -19.18 -4.96
CA SER A 186 4.42 -19.33 -4.15
C SER A 186 4.26 -20.35 -3.03
N THR A 187 5.23 -21.27 -2.96
CA THR A 187 5.30 -22.29 -1.90
C THR A 187 6.13 -21.82 -0.69
N THR A 188 6.79 -20.67 -0.79
CA THR A 188 7.64 -20.11 0.28
C THR A 188 7.00 -18.91 0.96
N LEU A 189 6.03 -18.24 0.32
CA LEU A 189 5.28 -17.15 0.92
C LEU A 189 4.24 -17.68 1.89
N ASN A 190 4.10 -17.00 3.03
CA ASN A 190 2.97 -17.21 3.93
C ASN A 190 1.90 -16.14 3.64
N TYR A 191 0.78 -16.54 3.05
CA TYR A 191 -0.38 -15.69 2.83
C TYR A 191 -1.19 -15.56 4.13
N ALA A 192 -0.70 -14.75 5.06
CA ALA A 192 -1.29 -14.56 6.37
C ALA A 192 -2.53 -13.64 6.32
N TRP A 193 -3.70 -14.25 6.43
CA TRP A 193 -4.99 -13.57 6.44
C TRP A 193 -5.42 -13.18 7.85
N SER A 194 -6.02 -11.99 7.98
CA SER A 194 -6.69 -11.51 9.20
C SER A 194 -8.19 -11.46 8.94
N ASP A 195 -8.86 -12.55 9.31
CA ASP A 195 -10.28 -12.77 9.10
C ASP A 195 -11.15 -11.98 10.09
N PHE A 196 -12.29 -11.48 9.63
CA PHE A 196 -13.19 -10.72 10.49
C PHE A 196 -14.67 -10.84 10.10
N ALA A 197 -15.52 -10.66 11.12
CA ALA A 197 -16.97 -10.46 11.00
C ALA A 197 -17.71 -11.52 10.13
N GLY A 198 -17.22 -12.76 10.16
CA GLY A 198 -17.79 -13.90 9.43
C GLY A 198 -17.15 -14.19 8.07
N GLY A 199 -16.25 -13.34 7.58
CA GLY A 199 -15.43 -13.63 6.39
C GLY A 199 -14.18 -14.42 6.77
N VAL A 200 -13.82 -15.40 5.94
CA VAL A 200 -12.59 -16.19 6.08
C VAL A 200 -11.93 -16.32 4.71
N ALA A 201 -10.65 -15.97 4.62
CA ALA A 201 -9.86 -16.15 3.40
C ALA A 201 -8.83 -17.28 3.55
N SER A 202 -8.58 -17.99 2.44
CA SER A 202 -7.56 -19.04 2.37
C SER A 202 -7.01 -19.18 0.95
N VAL A 203 -5.87 -19.87 0.81
CA VAL A 203 -5.34 -20.29 -0.49
C VAL A 203 -5.64 -21.78 -0.68
N ILE A 204 -6.26 -22.13 -1.81
CA ILE A 204 -6.68 -23.51 -2.12
C ILE A 204 -6.21 -23.93 -3.52
N ASP A 205 -6.26 -25.23 -3.83
CA ASP A 205 -6.17 -25.70 -5.23
C ASP A 205 -7.34 -25.11 -6.03
N ASN A 206 -7.05 -24.58 -7.22
CA ASN A 206 -8.05 -23.96 -8.09
C ASN A 206 -9.08 -25.00 -8.57
N PRO A 207 -10.32 -24.99 -8.04
CA PRO A 207 -11.34 -25.95 -8.46
C PRO A 207 -11.99 -25.57 -9.80
N GLN A 208 -11.67 -24.38 -10.33
CA GLN A 208 -12.26 -23.80 -11.54
C GLN A 208 -11.17 -23.40 -12.56
N SER A 209 -10.10 -24.18 -12.70
CA SER A 209 -8.97 -23.91 -13.61
C SER A 209 -9.38 -23.97 -15.11
N SER A 210 -9.99 -22.90 -15.60
CA SER A 210 -10.58 -22.79 -16.94
C SER A 210 -10.77 -21.33 -17.37
N GLY A 211 -11.00 -21.10 -18.66
CA GLY A 211 -11.26 -19.76 -19.18
C GLY A 211 -10.05 -18.85 -19.03
N ILE A 212 -10.25 -17.66 -18.43
CA ILE A 212 -9.18 -16.66 -18.25
C ILE A 212 -8.26 -16.97 -17.07
N ASN A 213 -8.61 -17.94 -16.21
CA ASN A 213 -7.78 -18.34 -15.08
C ASN A 213 -7.49 -19.85 -15.12
N THR A 214 -6.22 -20.19 -15.38
CA THR A 214 -5.73 -21.57 -15.46
C THR A 214 -4.67 -21.90 -14.41
N SER A 215 -4.59 -21.06 -13.36
CA SER A 215 -3.68 -21.24 -12.23
C SER A 215 -3.93 -22.55 -11.47
N ALA A 216 -2.92 -23.01 -10.74
CA ALA A 216 -3.04 -24.18 -9.89
C ALA A 216 -3.61 -23.83 -8.51
N LYS A 217 -3.36 -22.62 -8.02
CA LYS A 217 -3.82 -22.10 -6.73
C LYS A 217 -4.65 -20.84 -6.92
N VAL A 218 -5.61 -20.62 -6.02
CA VAL A 218 -6.42 -19.40 -5.96
C VAL A 218 -6.66 -18.99 -4.52
N GLY A 219 -6.95 -17.71 -4.30
CA GLY A 219 -7.60 -17.24 -3.09
C GLY A 219 -9.07 -17.68 -3.06
N GLN A 220 -9.56 -18.03 -1.88
CA GLN A 220 -10.98 -18.28 -1.60
C GLN A 220 -11.40 -17.44 -0.41
N MET A 221 -12.47 -16.66 -0.59
CA MET A 221 -13.18 -15.95 0.47
C MET A 221 -14.52 -16.65 0.71
N VAL A 222 -14.75 -17.12 1.94
CA VAL A 222 -16.04 -17.67 2.38
C VAL A 222 -16.65 -16.70 3.40
N LYS A 223 -17.83 -16.15 3.08
CA LYS A 223 -18.59 -15.31 4.00
C LYS A 223 -19.68 -16.12 4.68
N SER A 224 -19.44 -16.45 5.94
CA SER A 224 -20.38 -17.15 6.83
C SER A 224 -21.31 -16.18 7.54
N ALA A 225 -22.18 -16.71 8.41
CA ALA A 225 -22.97 -15.90 9.32
C ALA A 225 -22.06 -14.99 10.18
N GLY A 226 -22.50 -13.75 10.40
CA GLY A 226 -21.70 -12.69 11.00
C GLY A 226 -22.30 -11.33 10.68
N GLU A 227 -21.44 -10.36 10.37
CA GLU A 227 -21.88 -9.02 9.98
C GLU A 227 -22.01 -8.89 8.46
N VAL A 228 -22.75 -7.87 8.02
CA VAL A 228 -22.94 -7.55 6.59
C VAL A 228 -21.65 -7.15 5.87
N PHE A 229 -20.56 -6.92 6.61
CA PHE A 229 -19.25 -6.53 6.11
C PHE A 229 -18.15 -7.58 6.39
N GLY A 230 -18.51 -8.84 6.64
CA GLY A 230 -17.54 -9.95 6.80
C GLY A 230 -16.54 -10.03 5.64
N GLY A 231 -15.25 -10.11 5.98
CA GLY A 231 -14.15 -10.10 5.03
C GLY A 231 -12.83 -10.56 5.64
N SER A 232 -11.73 -10.31 4.94
CA SER A 232 -10.39 -10.65 5.41
C SER A 232 -9.34 -9.71 4.83
N THR A 233 -8.27 -9.49 5.60
CA THR A 233 -7.16 -8.61 5.26
C THR A 233 -5.87 -9.42 5.07
N LEU A 234 -5.20 -9.25 3.94
CA LEU A 234 -3.86 -9.76 3.68
C LEU A 234 -2.83 -8.66 3.97
N ALA A 235 -1.85 -8.97 4.82
CA ALA A 235 -0.68 -8.12 5.00
C ALA A 235 0.31 -8.31 3.85
N LEU A 236 0.80 -7.20 3.30
CA LEU A 236 1.86 -7.18 2.32
C LEU A 236 3.22 -6.99 3.00
N GLY A 237 4.28 -7.47 2.34
CA GLY A 237 5.65 -7.33 2.81
C GLY A 237 6.22 -5.90 2.74
N GLY A 238 5.46 -4.96 2.19
CA GLY A 238 5.90 -3.58 1.94
C GLY A 238 4.74 -2.71 1.45
N ALA A 239 5.04 -1.43 1.24
CA ALA A 239 4.08 -0.49 0.66
C ALA A 239 3.86 -0.80 -0.83
N ILE A 240 2.63 -0.63 -1.30
CA ILE A 240 2.26 -0.73 -2.72
C ILE A 240 2.86 0.48 -3.45
N ASP A 241 3.75 0.22 -4.42
CA ASP A 241 4.18 1.22 -5.39
C ASP A 241 3.29 1.17 -6.63
N PHE A 242 2.47 2.20 -6.82
CA PHE A 242 1.57 2.29 -7.98
C PHE A 242 2.32 2.59 -9.30
N GLY A 243 3.51 3.19 -9.25
CA GLY A 243 4.17 3.73 -10.43
C GLY A 243 3.24 4.64 -11.23
N ALA A 244 3.00 4.29 -12.51
CA ALA A 244 2.07 5.01 -13.40
C ALA A 244 0.63 4.48 -13.35
N ASN A 245 0.35 3.43 -12.57
CA ASN A 245 -0.96 2.83 -12.47
C ASN A 245 -1.89 3.64 -11.58
N ASN A 246 -3.19 3.47 -11.77
CA ASN A 246 -4.22 4.19 -11.02
C ASN A 246 -5.29 3.24 -10.45
N GLY A 247 -5.05 1.94 -10.46
CA GLY A 247 -6.01 0.97 -9.96
C GLY A 247 -5.42 -0.43 -9.81
N LEU A 248 -6.28 -1.34 -9.39
CA LEU A 248 -5.99 -2.77 -9.35
C LEU A 248 -7.01 -3.52 -10.22
N LYS A 249 -6.61 -4.68 -10.73
CA LYS A 249 -7.51 -5.68 -11.29
C LYS A 249 -7.36 -6.98 -10.52
N MET A 250 -8.41 -7.79 -10.55
CA MET A 250 -8.46 -9.08 -9.89
C MET A 250 -9.39 -9.99 -10.70
N LYS A 251 -8.94 -11.21 -10.98
CA LYS A 251 -9.82 -12.23 -11.53
C LYS A 251 -10.67 -12.78 -10.40
N VAL A 252 -11.97 -12.95 -10.65
CA VAL A 252 -12.91 -13.50 -9.69
C VAL A 252 -13.80 -14.54 -10.33
N PHE A 253 -14.24 -15.51 -9.53
CA PHE A 253 -15.28 -16.46 -9.88
C PHE A 253 -16.29 -16.49 -8.74
N ALA A 254 -17.55 -16.19 -9.05
CA ALA A 254 -18.65 -16.22 -8.09
C ALA A 254 -19.88 -16.90 -8.70
N ASN A 255 -20.77 -17.42 -7.86
CA ASN A 255 -21.94 -18.17 -8.33
C ASN A 255 -23.14 -17.30 -8.74
N ARG A 256 -23.08 -15.98 -8.48
CA ARG A 256 -24.15 -15.02 -8.81
C ARG A 256 -23.61 -13.69 -9.31
N THR A 257 -24.44 -13.03 -10.11
CA THR A 257 -24.21 -11.67 -10.61
C THR A 257 -24.69 -10.62 -9.63
N GLY A 258 -24.16 -9.39 -9.75
CA GLY A 258 -24.57 -8.25 -8.95
C GLY A 258 -24.05 -8.25 -7.51
N ALA A 259 -23.25 -9.25 -7.12
CA ALA A 259 -22.61 -9.28 -5.81
C ALA A 259 -21.48 -8.24 -5.75
N PRO A 260 -21.51 -7.25 -4.84
CA PRO A 260 -20.44 -6.29 -4.68
C PRO A 260 -19.21 -6.95 -4.03
N VAL A 261 -18.07 -6.83 -4.71
CA VAL A 261 -16.74 -7.13 -4.17
C VAL A 261 -16.11 -5.79 -3.80
N LEU A 262 -15.91 -5.55 -2.51
CA LEU A 262 -15.19 -4.37 -2.03
C LEU A 262 -13.72 -4.73 -1.85
N LEU A 263 -12.85 -3.99 -2.52
CA LEU A 263 -11.41 -4.02 -2.31
C LEU A 263 -11.00 -2.75 -1.56
N LYS A 264 -10.34 -2.94 -0.41
CA LYS A 264 -9.76 -1.85 0.37
C LYS A 264 -8.24 -1.93 0.38
N LEU A 265 -7.62 -0.78 0.29
CA LEU A 265 -6.20 -0.58 0.54
C LEU A 265 -6.04 0.05 1.91
N GLU A 266 -5.25 -0.57 2.77
CA GLU A 266 -5.08 -0.15 4.16
C GLU A 266 -3.60 0.07 4.50
N GLY A 267 -3.34 0.91 5.50
CA GLY A 267 -2.01 1.27 5.96
C GLY A 267 -2.09 2.10 7.25
N PRO A 268 -1.07 2.90 7.58
CA PRO A 268 -1.11 3.78 8.76
C PRO A 268 -2.09 4.96 8.62
N GLY A 269 -2.47 5.31 7.39
CA GLY A 269 -3.41 6.40 7.09
C GLY A 269 -4.86 5.95 6.94
N ALA A 270 -5.71 6.84 6.43
CA ALA A 270 -7.09 6.52 6.08
C ALA A 270 -7.12 5.45 4.96
N PRO A 271 -8.03 4.45 5.04
CA PRO A 271 -8.14 3.45 4.00
C PRO A 271 -8.74 4.03 2.73
N ALA A 272 -8.38 3.44 1.59
CA ALA A 272 -9.05 3.66 0.32
C ALA A 272 -9.89 2.44 -0.02
N GLU A 273 -11.09 2.61 -0.55
CA GLU A 273 -11.97 1.48 -0.85
C GLU A 273 -12.79 1.70 -2.12
N ILE A 274 -12.88 0.64 -2.94
CA ILE A 274 -13.62 0.64 -4.21
C ILE A 274 -14.42 -0.65 -4.30
N SER A 275 -15.69 -0.54 -4.69
CA SER A 275 -16.54 -1.69 -4.99
C SER A 275 -16.64 -1.91 -6.50
N ALA A 276 -16.49 -3.15 -6.92
CA ALA A 276 -16.87 -3.63 -8.25
C ALA A 276 -17.89 -4.75 -8.08
N SER A 277 -18.92 -4.80 -8.93
CA SER A 277 -19.92 -5.87 -8.87
C SER A 277 -19.61 -6.96 -9.88
N THR A 278 -19.80 -8.22 -9.49
CA THR A 278 -19.78 -9.36 -10.42
C THR A 278 -20.80 -9.17 -11.53
N THR A 279 -20.42 -9.49 -12.77
CA THR A 279 -21.27 -9.34 -13.97
C THR A 279 -21.67 -10.68 -14.57
N VAL A 280 -20.95 -11.75 -14.24
CA VAL A 280 -21.25 -13.12 -14.67
C VAL A 280 -21.36 -14.06 -13.47
N ALA A 281 -22.00 -15.20 -13.68
CA ALA A 281 -22.18 -16.24 -12.67
C ALA A 281 -21.56 -17.55 -13.15
N ASN A 282 -20.89 -18.26 -12.25
CA ASN A 282 -20.21 -19.54 -12.48
C ASN A 282 -19.17 -19.49 -13.62
N GLN A 283 -18.51 -18.34 -13.80
CA GLN A 283 -17.46 -18.11 -14.78
C GLN A 283 -16.43 -17.14 -14.18
N TRP A 284 -15.18 -17.25 -14.63
CA TRP A 284 -14.16 -16.25 -14.30
C TRP A 284 -14.42 -14.95 -15.06
N GLU A 285 -14.34 -13.85 -14.35
CA GLU A 285 -14.30 -12.49 -14.90
C GLU A 285 -13.16 -11.70 -14.27
N GLU A 286 -12.77 -10.59 -14.90
CA GLU A 286 -11.78 -9.66 -14.34
C GLU A 286 -12.51 -8.41 -13.86
N LEU A 287 -12.41 -8.11 -12.56
CA LEU A 287 -12.91 -6.87 -11.98
C LEU A 287 -11.78 -5.84 -11.92
N SER A 288 -12.12 -4.59 -12.21
CA SER A 288 -11.21 -3.44 -12.10
C SER A 288 -11.66 -2.51 -10.98
N PHE A 289 -10.72 -2.08 -10.15
CA PHE A 289 -10.88 -1.20 -9.01
C PHE A 289 -10.13 0.10 -9.28
N ASN A 290 -10.87 1.16 -9.59
CA ASN A 290 -10.30 2.44 -9.98
C ASN A 290 -9.99 3.32 -8.76
N PHE A 291 -8.70 3.52 -8.52
CA PHE A 291 -8.15 4.37 -7.46
C PHE A 291 -7.62 5.70 -8.01
N SER A 292 -8.04 6.15 -9.20
CA SER A 292 -7.57 7.41 -9.81
C SER A 292 -7.85 8.67 -8.98
N GLY A 293 -8.75 8.58 -8.01
CA GLY A 293 -9.02 9.66 -7.05
C GLY A 293 -8.06 9.72 -5.86
N LEU A 294 -7.13 8.77 -5.73
CA LEU A 294 -6.13 8.81 -4.66
C LEU A 294 -5.12 9.93 -4.90
N THR A 295 -4.98 10.80 -3.91
CA THR A 295 -4.05 11.93 -3.91
C THR A 295 -2.78 11.65 -3.10
N GLY A 296 -2.70 10.49 -2.44
CA GLY A 296 -1.57 10.03 -1.64
C GLY A 296 -1.97 8.91 -0.68
N GLY A 297 -0.99 8.36 0.04
CA GLY A 297 -1.19 7.31 1.04
C GLY A 297 -0.07 6.28 0.99
N VAL A 298 0.15 5.60 2.13
CA VAL A 298 1.02 4.42 2.21
C VAL A 298 0.10 3.25 2.49
N PHE A 299 0.04 2.28 1.58
CA PHE A 299 -0.83 1.11 1.70
C PHE A 299 0.03 -0.14 1.71
N ASN A 300 -0.13 -0.99 2.71
CA ASN A 300 0.64 -2.23 2.89
C ASN A 300 -0.26 -3.43 3.24
N LYS A 301 -1.57 -3.28 3.02
CA LYS A 301 -2.60 -4.29 3.29
C LYS A 301 -3.67 -4.22 2.22
N ILE A 302 -4.17 -5.39 1.80
CA ILE A 302 -5.34 -5.52 0.92
C ILE A 302 -6.45 -6.21 1.71
N THR A 303 -7.62 -5.59 1.77
CA THR A 303 -8.81 -6.19 2.40
C THR A 303 -9.86 -6.47 1.35
N LEU A 304 -10.44 -7.67 1.39
CA LEU A 304 -11.56 -8.07 0.56
C LEU A 304 -12.80 -8.28 1.42
N ILE A 305 -13.92 -7.69 1.00
CA ILE A 305 -15.25 -7.98 1.52
C ILE A 305 -16.12 -8.40 0.35
N TYR A 306 -16.65 -9.64 0.42
CA TYR A 306 -17.59 -10.15 -0.57
C TYR A 306 -19.03 -9.88 -0.14
N ASP A 307 -19.88 -9.48 -1.07
CA ASP A 307 -21.30 -9.19 -0.87
C ASP A 307 -21.58 -8.20 0.27
N LEU A 308 -20.90 -7.05 0.24
CA LEU A 308 -21.12 -5.96 1.19
C LEU A 308 -22.61 -5.62 1.33
N GLY A 309 -23.10 -5.55 2.57
CA GLY A 309 -24.49 -5.23 2.87
C GLY A 309 -25.39 -6.46 3.11
N VAL A 310 -24.87 -7.67 2.90
CA VAL A 310 -25.60 -8.92 3.09
C VAL A 310 -24.87 -9.82 4.10
N VAL A 311 -25.61 -10.43 5.03
CA VAL A 311 -25.08 -11.46 5.94
C VAL A 311 -24.93 -12.76 5.16
N GLY A 312 -23.75 -13.37 5.19
CA GLY A 312 -23.49 -14.62 4.48
C GLY A 312 -23.98 -15.85 5.23
N ASP A 313 -24.03 -16.97 4.52
CA ASP A 313 -24.38 -18.28 5.08
C ASP A 313 -23.26 -19.33 4.90
N GLY A 314 -22.13 -18.95 4.29
CA GLY A 314 -20.99 -19.82 4.01
C GLY A 314 -21.21 -20.78 2.83
N GLY A 315 -22.32 -20.67 2.13
CA GLY A 315 -22.65 -21.45 0.95
C GLY A 315 -22.00 -20.94 -0.33
N PRO A 316 -22.29 -21.60 -1.47
CA PRO A 316 -21.69 -21.26 -2.76
C PRO A 316 -21.95 -19.82 -3.23
N ASP A 317 -23.12 -19.24 -2.90
CA ASP A 317 -23.47 -17.86 -3.27
C ASP A 317 -22.74 -16.80 -2.41
N PHE A 318 -22.11 -17.23 -1.32
CA PHE A 318 -21.29 -16.43 -0.41
C PHE A 318 -19.82 -16.87 -0.41
N THR A 319 -19.41 -17.58 -1.46
CA THR A 319 -18.04 -17.96 -1.74
C THR A 319 -17.54 -17.25 -2.99
N LEU A 320 -16.42 -16.55 -2.87
CA LEU A 320 -15.72 -15.89 -3.97
C LEU A 320 -14.35 -16.57 -4.14
N LEU A 321 -14.06 -17.09 -5.33
CA LEU A 321 -12.67 -17.39 -5.70
C LEU A 321 -12.06 -16.15 -6.33
N PHE A 322 -10.81 -15.88 -6.04
CA PHE A 322 -10.10 -14.72 -6.57
C PHE A 322 -8.62 -15.04 -6.83
N ASP A 323 -8.06 -14.38 -7.82
CA ASP A 323 -6.70 -14.63 -8.28
C ASP A 323 -6.16 -13.44 -9.08
N ASP A 324 -4.87 -13.47 -9.41
CA ASP A 324 -4.18 -12.48 -10.24
C ASP A 324 -4.52 -11.04 -9.82
N ILE A 325 -4.20 -10.71 -8.55
CA ILE A 325 -4.35 -9.33 -8.05
C ILE A 325 -3.16 -8.52 -8.55
N GLU A 326 -3.41 -7.56 -9.44
CA GLU A 326 -2.34 -6.83 -10.13
C GLU A 326 -2.64 -5.33 -10.18
N LEU A 327 -1.59 -4.51 -10.17
CA LEU A 327 -1.72 -3.11 -10.54
C LEU A 327 -2.09 -2.98 -12.01
N THR A 328 -2.95 -2.00 -12.32
CA THR A 328 -3.33 -1.71 -13.69
C THR A 328 -3.59 -0.23 -13.88
N THR A 329 -3.49 0.21 -15.13
CA THR A 329 -4.07 1.49 -15.52
C THR A 329 -5.51 1.23 -15.92
N VAL A 330 -6.44 1.60 -15.04
CA VAL A 330 -7.85 1.64 -15.37
C VAL A 330 -8.05 2.81 -16.34
N VAL A 331 -8.15 2.47 -17.62
CA VAL A 331 -8.43 3.41 -18.69
C VAL A 331 -9.94 3.57 -18.78
N GLY A 332 -10.45 4.62 -18.14
CA GLY A 332 -11.81 5.07 -18.38
C GLY A 332 -12.86 4.46 -17.46
N GLY A 333 -13.89 5.25 -17.34
CA GLY A 333 -15.11 5.06 -16.59
C GLY A 333 -15.77 6.43 -16.53
N VAL A 334 -17.10 6.48 -16.53
CA VAL A 334 -17.80 7.76 -16.58
C VAL A 334 -17.48 8.55 -15.31
N GLN A 335 -16.98 9.77 -15.43
CA GLN A 335 -16.70 10.67 -14.30
C GLN A 335 -17.45 11.99 -14.49
N LEU A 336 -17.67 12.72 -13.39
CA LEU A 336 -18.18 14.08 -13.48
C LEU A 336 -17.05 15.04 -13.94
N PRO A 337 -17.35 16.04 -14.79
CA PRO A 337 -18.63 16.27 -15.45
C PRO A 337 -18.92 15.26 -16.58
N VAL A 338 -20.14 14.72 -16.62
CA VAL A 338 -20.57 13.82 -17.70
C VAL A 338 -21.04 14.64 -18.90
N THR A 339 -20.34 14.50 -20.03
CA THR A 339 -20.64 15.25 -21.27
C THR A 339 -21.22 14.40 -22.40
N PHE A 340 -21.13 13.07 -22.32
CA PHE A 340 -21.51 12.12 -23.39
C PHE A 340 -20.74 12.26 -24.71
N GLU A 341 -19.65 13.04 -24.72
CA GLU A 341 -18.83 13.29 -25.91
C GLU A 341 -17.75 12.23 -26.14
N SER A 342 -17.47 11.38 -25.15
CA SER A 342 -16.43 10.37 -25.29
C SER A 342 -16.89 9.25 -26.21
N THR A 343 -16.04 8.91 -27.18
CA THR A 343 -16.24 7.75 -28.06
C THR A 343 -15.54 6.49 -27.54
N THR A 344 -14.78 6.61 -26.45
CA THR A 344 -14.03 5.49 -25.84
C THR A 344 -14.59 5.06 -24.49
N LEU A 345 -15.50 5.84 -23.89
CA LEU A 345 -16.20 5.45 -22.67
C LEU A 345 -17.43 4.63 -23.02
N ASP A 346 -17.63 3.54 -22.28
CA ASP A 346 -18.91 2.84 -22.26
C ASP A 346 -19.83 3.47 -21.20
N TYR A 347 -21.03 3.86 -21.61
CA TYR A 347 -22.02 4.49 -20.75
C TYR A 347 -23.10 3.47 -20.39
N VAL A 348 -22.82 2.68 -19.36
CA VAL A 348 -23.68 1.56 -18.96
C VAL A 348 -24.86 2.08 -18.13
N TRP A 349 -26.07 1.87 -18.65
CA TRP A 349 -27.33 2.24 -18.04
C TRP A 349 -28.06 1.03 -17.44
N SER A 350 -28.68 1.20 -16.28
CA SER A 350 -29.60 0.22 -15.68
C SER A 350 -30.99 0.81 -15.55
N ASP A 351 -31.85 0.46 -16.49
CA ASP A 351 -33.20 0.99 -16.67
C ASP A 351 -34.22 0.36 -15.72
N PHE A 352 -35.18 1.15 -15.22
CA PHE A 352 -36.23 0.68 -14.30
C PHE A 352 -37.54 1.48 -14.39
N GLY A 353 -38.65 0.90 -13.92
CA GLY A 353 -39.97 1.57 -13.87
C GLY A 353 -40.54 1.98 -15.24
N GLY A 354 -40.02 1.41 -16.33
CA GLY A 354 -40.37 1.83 -17.70
C GLY A 354 -39.59 3.05 -18.20
N GLY A 355 -38.60 3.54 -17.45
CA GLY A 355 -37.59 4.46 -17.97
C GLY A 355 -36.60 3.75 -18.89
N VAL A 356 -36.13 4.43 -19.93
CA VAL A 356 -35.07 3.95 -20.83
C VAL A 356 -34.11 5.10 -21.09
N ALA A 357 -32.82 4.89 -20.80
CA ALA A 357 -31.77 5.86 -21.08
C ALA A 357 -30.95 5.48 -22.32
N THR A 358 -30.67 6.46 -23.17
CA THR A 358 -29.81 6.31 -24.36
C THR A 358 -28.96 7.55 -24.57
N ILE A 359 -27.92 7.46 -25.39
CA ILE A 359 -27.15 8.63 -25.84
C ILE A 359 -27.56 8.93 -27.28
N ILE A 360 -27.94 10.18 -27.53
CA ILE A 360 -28.36 10.66 -28.85
C ILE A 360 -27.60 11.92 -29.26
N ASP A 361 -27.72 12.30 -30.52
CA ASP A 361 -27.36 13.66 -30.95
C ASP A 361 -28.21 14.69 -30.18
N ASN A 362 -27.57 15.76 -29.72
CA ASN A 362 -28.24 16.83 -29.03
C ASN A 362 -29.33 17.44 -29.93
N PRO A 363 -30.63 17.31 -29.58
CA PRO A 363 -31.71 17.81 -30.43
C PRO A 363 -31.78 19.34 -30.48
N ASP A 364 -31.12 20.04 -29.55
CA ASP A 364 -31.05 21.50 -29.49
C ASP A 364 -29.66 21.96 -29.00
N PRO A 365 -28.64 21.97 -29.88
CA PRO A 365 -27.27 22.34 -29.53
C PRO A 365 -27.09 23.87 -29.46
N THR A 366 -28.01 24.57 -28.81
CA THR A 366 -28.01 26.03 -28.69
C THR A 366 -28.12 26.49 -27.24
N GLY A 367 -28.05 27.81 -27.02
CA GLY A 367 -28.19 28.41 -25.70
C GLY A 367 -27.09 27.96 -24.72
N ILE A 368 -27.50 27.46 -23.55
CA ILE A 368 -26.56 27.06 -22.49
C ILE A 368 -25.97 25.65 -22.69
N ASN A 369 -26.49 24.85 -23.62
CA ASN A 369 -25.98 23.51 -23.90
C ASN A 369 -25.66 23.31 -25.40
N THR A 370 -24.41 23.59 -25.77
CA THR A 370 -23.90 23.45 -27.14
C THR A 370 -23.14 22.14 -27.37
N SER A 371 -23.36 21.12 -26.53
CA SER A 371 -22.79 19.77 -26.71
C SER A 371 -23.34 19.11 -27.98
N ALA A 372 -22.57 18.19 -28.57
CA ALA A 372 -23.00 17.42 -29.73
C ALA A 372 -23.84 16.21 -29.32
N LYS A 373 -23.58 15.62 -28.15
CA LYS A 373 -24.30 14.46 -27.61
C LYS A 373 -24.96 14.78 -26.28
N VAL A 374 -26.09 14.12 -26.01
CA VAL A 374 -26.79 14.19 -24.72
C VAL A 374 -27.33 12.83 -24.32
N GLY A 375 -27.50 12.61 -23.01
CA GLY A 375 -28.32 11.52 -22.49
C GLY A 375 -29.80 11.84 -22.68
N GLN A 376 -30.54 10.94 -23.33
CA GLN A 376 -31.99 10.99 -23.44
C GLN A 376 -32.62 9.98 -22.48
N MET A 377 -33.54 10.45 -21.64
CA MET A 377 -34.42 9.62 -20.84
C MET A 377 -35.82 9.58 -21.47
N VAL A 378 -36.33 8.38 -21.75
CA VAL A 378 -37.70 8.16 -22.19
C VAL A 378 -38.48 7.43 -21.10
N LYS A 379 -39.51 8.06 -20.55
CA LYS A 379 -40.46 7.39 -19.63
C LYS A 379 -41.61 6.77 -20.43
N ASN A 380 -41.55 5.46 -20.62
CA ASN A 380 -42.62 4.68 -21.25
C ASN A 380 -43.75 4.35 -20.26
N ALA A 381 -44.77 3.62 -20.75
CA ALA A 381 -45.77 3.00 -19.89
C ALA A 381 -45.11 2.03 -18.90
N GLY A 382 -45.62 1.97 -17.68
CA GLY A 382 -45.02 1.24 -16.58
C GLY A 382 -45.45 1.81 -15.23
N GLU A 383 -44.51 1.87 -14.30
CA GLU A 383 -44.72 2.41 -12.97
C GLU A 383 -45.02 3.93 -12.99
N VAL A 384 -45.50 4.45 -11.86
CA VAL A 384 -45.71 5.90 -11.69
C VAL A 384 -44.40 6.69 -11.76
N PHE A 385 -43.27 6.04 -11.48
CA PHE A 385 -41.90 6.51 -11.70
C PHE A 385 -41.26 5.76 -12.87
N GLY A 386 -40.19 6.29 -13.44
CA GLY A 386 -39.38 5.60 -14.44
C GLY A 386 -38.04 6.31 -14.59
N GLY A 387 -36.94 5.57 -14.60
CA GLY A 387 -35.61 6.14 -14.57
C GLY A 387 -34.55 5.14 -15.01
N SER A 388 -33.30 5.57 -14.87
CA SER A 388 -32.13 4.73 -15.15
C SER A 388 -30.98 5.15 -14.25
N LYS A 389 -30.06 4.22 -14.01
CA LYS A 389 -28.82 4.44 -13.25
C LYS A 389 -27.63 4.40 -14.20
N LEU A 390 -26.79 5.44 -14.17
CA LEU A 390 -25.48 5.46 -14.81
C LEU A 390 -24.41 5.11 -13.79
N THR A 391 -23.63 4.07 -14.05
CA THR A 391 -22.52 3.69 -13.18
C THR A 391 -21.31 4.58 -13.49
N LEU A 392 -20.79 5.25 -12.47
CA LEU A 392 -19.55 6.02 -12.59
C LEU A 392 -18.32 5.12 -12.40
N GLY A 393 -17.22 5.50 -13.03
CA GLY A 393 -15.94 4.79 -12.95
C GLY A 393 -15.21 4.91 -11.61
N GLY A 394 -15.80 5.59 -10.62
CA GLY A 394 -15.21 5.86 -9.32
C GLY A 394 -16.13 6.74 -8.45
N PRO A 395 -15.76 6.97 -7.18
CA PRO A 395 -16.51 7.86 -6.30
C PRO A 395 -16.57 9.29 -6.84
N ILE A 396 -17.64 10.01 -6.49
CA ILE A 396 -17.76 11.43 -6.77
C ILE A 396 -16.97 12.20 -5.72
N ASP A 397 -15.94 12.93 -6.13
CA ASP A 397 -15.26 13.91 -5.28
C ASP A 397 -15.96 15.27 -5.41
N PHE A 398 -16.54 15.74 -4.30
CA PHE A 398 -17.16 17.06 -4.23
C PHE A 398 -16.14 18.18 -3.98
N GLY A 399 -14.95 17.87 -3.48
CA GLY A 399 -14.02 18.88 -2.97
C GLY A 399 -14.72 19.85 -2.01
N THR A 400 -14.74 21.14 -2.36
CA THR A 400 -15.46 22.18 -1.62
C THR A 400 -16.86 22.48 -2.15
N SER A 401 -17.30 21.78 -3.20
CA SER A 401 -18.60 21.97 -3.84
C SER A 401 -19.70 21.31 -3.01
N THR A 402 -20.89 21.92 -3.01
CA THR A 402 -22.05 21.42 -2.25
C THR A 402 -23.25 21.06 -3.13
N ALA A 403 -23.10 21.13 -4.46
CA ALA A 403 -24.18 20.91 -5.41
C ALA A 403 -23.70 20.28 -6.72
N ILE A 404 -24.59 19.51 -7.37
CA ILE A 404 -24.43 19.04 -8.74
C ILE A 404 -25.31 19.89 -9.65
N ASN A 405 -24.73 20.39 -10.74
CA ASN A 405 -25.49 21.06 -11.79
C ASN A 405 -25.71 20.11 -12.96
N MET A 406 -26.95 20.07 -13.45
CA MET A 406 -27.33 19.31 -14.63
C MET A 406 -28.10 20.23 -15.58
N LYS A 407 -27.68 20.25 -16.85
CA LYS A 407 -28.43 20.93 -17.92
C LYS A 407 -29.53 19.98 -18.38
N VAL A 408 -30.78 20.42 -18.29
CA VAL A 408 -31.97 19.61 -18.63
C VAL A 408 -32.75 20.30 -19.73
N TRP A 409 -33.26 19.50 -20.67
CA TRP A 409 -34.20 19.93 -21.69
C TRP A 409 -35.43 19.01 -21.68
N ALA A 410 -36.63 19.59 -21.74
CA ALA A 410 -37.87 18.84 -21.78
C ALA A 410 -38.93 19.59 -22.61
N ASN A 411 -39.69 18.85 -23.43
CA ASN A 411 -40.81 19.40 -24.21
C ASN A 411 -42.02 19.81 -23.36
N ARG A 412 -42.07 19.38 -22.09
CA ARG A 412 -43.19 19.63 -21.18
C ARG A 412 -42.71 20.53 -20.03
N VAL A 413 -43.31 21.72 -19.94
CA VAL A 413 -43.12 22.61 -18.79
C VAL A 413 -43.65 21.94 -17.51
N GLY A 414 -42.90 22.05 -16.42
CA GLY A 414 -43.27 21.44 -15.13
C GLY A 414 -43.06 19.92 -15.07
N ALA A 415 -42.22 19.35 -15.93
CA ALA A 415 -41.72 17.99 -15.73
C ALA A 415 -40.73 17.96 -14.57
N ASN A 416 -41.00 17.09 -13.58
CA ASN A 416 -40.09 16.88 -12.45
C ASN A 416 -38.92 16.00 -12.89
N VAL A 417 -37.71 16.36 -12.48
CA VAL A 417 -36.50 15.54 -12.70
C VAL A 417 -35.87 15.24 -11.35
N LEU A 418 -35.69 13.96 -11.06
CA LEU A 418 -35.07 13.51 -9.83
C LEU A 418 -33.65 13.05 -10.15
N LEU A 419 -32.66 13.63 -9.47
CA LEU A 419 -31.29 13.14 -9.45
C LEU A 419 -31.06 12.42 -8.12
N LYS A 420 -30.61 11.18 -8.21
CA LYS A 420 -30.26 10.38 -7.03
C LYS A 420 -28.80 9.97 -7.12
N LEU A 421 -28.08 10.14 -6.02
CA LEU A 421 -26.74 9.58 -5.86
C LEU A 421 -26.85 8.30 -5.04
N GLU A 422 -26.21 7.25 -5.52
CA GLU A 422 -26.19 5.94 -4.85
C GLU A 422 -24.76 5.54 -4.54
N GLY A 423 -24.49 5.27 -3.25
CA GLY A 423 -23.23 4.68 -2.80
C GLY A 423 -23.31 3.16 -2.67
N PRO A 424 -22.15 2.48 -2.48
CA PRO A 424 -22.05 1.01 -2.41
C PRO A 424 -22.80 0.38 -1.23
N SER A 425 -23.19 1.14 -0.20
CA SER A 425 -23.87 0.64 1.01
C SER A 425 -25.37 0.98 1.08
N GLY A 426 -25.99 1.38 -0.03
CA GLY A 426 -27.40 1.80 -0.03
C GLY A 426 -27.65 3.13 0.69
N ALA A 427 -26.61 3.91 0.99
CA ALA A 427 -26.75 5.29 1.41
C ALA A 427 -27.40 6.10 0.27
N THR A 428 -28.66 6.47 0.45
CA THR A 428 -29.44 7.27 -0.51
C THR A 428 -29.51 8.72 -0.07
N GLY A 429 -29.01 9.63 -0.91
CA GLY A 429 -29.41 11.03 -0.89
C GLY A 429 -30.34 11.30 -2.06
N ASP A 430 -31.63 11.48 -1.79
CA ASP A 430 -32.59 11.88 -2.82
C ASP A 430 -32.56 13.40 -2.96
N ILE A 431 -32.28 13.90 -4.16
CA ILE A 431 -32.38 15.33 -4.49
C ILE A 431 -33.44 15.48 -5.59
N ILE A 432 -34.61 16.00 -5.22
CA ILE A 432 -35.68 16.34 -6.16
C ILE A 432 -35.45 17.77 -6.63
N VAL A 433 -35.38 18.00 -7.95
CA VAL A 433 -35.23 19.34 -8.55
C VAL A 433 -36.46 19.69 -9.40
#